data_AF-A0A7D5RIM0-F1
#
_entry.id   AF-A0A7D5RIM0-F1
#
_cell.length_a   1.000
_cell.length_b   1.000
_cell.length_c   1.000
_cell.angle_alpha   90.00
_cell.angle_beta   90.00
_cell.angle_gamma   90.00
#
_symmetry.space_group_name_H-M   'P 1'
#
loop_
_entity.id
_entity.type
_entity.pdbx_description
1 polymer ?
#
loop_
_entity_poly.entity_id
_entity_poly.type
_entity_poly.pdbx_seq_one_letter_code
_entity_poly.pdbx_strand_id
1 'polypeptide(L)'
;MEQKQLGISSEQLEQDMIQQKPFLLFDLRTKESFEKSHVSGSVHAVCDTNAKEKILPKIPKNAKIVLISEPEEYAKEIAQMMKSFGLDVYFLIGGFSSWKGNLSKGDTGKMILADSLAQKLDDMFLLDVRDREEYSEYQIPGSVNIPLGELFDAKTISSIPKDKEIVTVCPHGNRAMIASFALARAGIESKTLAGGLAGWNQVLKPVTVVKEPVQIIQVQKVGKGCLSHIVESNGEAIVIDPLYPFEKYIDIAKEKGFQIIKVIDTHQHADHVSAAKDLAKASSAKLYLSKYEGYVFDANFIGDADQIQFGKTVLRIIHTPGHTPGSLSYVVNEKYVFTGDILFVESIGRPDLRDKVEEFTDDLYNTLHNKLLKLPHNTMVFPTHHSQDVKPIDEAFYSTIEQSKKLPWLDIPKQEFIKKVVSITLPRPMNYQKIIAVNKGELGLKKSEIPDLEIGPNRILGSEKDMIKFYHANFLEALKERNVDYKILSPVSKKSQYIFKNMDKTKIKELCSTVKDNLCFLIKDDDEVLFFIKNSTGSNREMRAICTNSETIIYSKSLLFNNYWSNESIGDSN
;
A
#
# COMPACT_ATOMS: atom_id res chain seq x y z
N MET A 1 35.49 34.47 12.80
CA MET A 1 34.57 35.57 12.44
C MET A 1 33.24 35.10 11.85
N GLU A 2 33.09 33.84 11.39
CA GLU A 2 31.79 33.29 10.92
C GLU A 2 30.74 33.05 12.03
N GLN A 3 31.15 33.03 13.30
CA GLN A 3 30.27 32.72 14.45
C GLN A 3 29.08 33.68 14.64
N LYS A 4 29.15 34.92 14.16
CA LYS A 4 28.06 35.90 14.30
C LYS A 4 26.99 35.82 13.20
N GLN A 5 27.21 35.07 12.13
CA GLN A 5 26.37 35.16 10.93
C GLN A 5 25.16 34.21 10.93
N LEU A 6 25.16 33.20 11.82
CA LEU A 6 24.11 32.16 11.90
C LEU A 6 23.36 32.14 13.25
N GLY A 7 23.72 32.98 14.22
CA GLY A 7 23.05 33.02 15.52
C GLY A 7 21.89 34.01 15.54
N ILE A 8 20.76 33.64 16.16
CA ILE A 8 19.66 34.54 16.52
C ILE A 8 19.54 34.62 18.05
N SER A 9 19.38 35.82 18.61
CA SER A 9 19.17 35.99 20.06
C SER A 9 17.73 35.68 20.46
N SER A 10 17.51 35.35 21.73
CA SER A 10 16.15 35.15 22.28
C SER A 10 15.26 36.37 22.03
N GLU A 11 15.79 37.58 22.22
CA GLU A 11 15.03 38.82 22.03
C GLU A 11 14.64 39.04 20.56
N GLN A 12 15.53 38.72 19.60
CA GLN A 12 15.23 38.87 18.18
C GLN A 12 14.23 37.81 17.72
N LEU A 13 14.36 36.56 18.18
CA LEU A 13 13.42 35.50 17.86
C LEU A 13 12.01 35.81 18.39
N GLU A 14 11.91 36.30 19.62
CA GLU A 14 10.63 36.72 20.21
C GLU A 14 9.99 37.88 19.43
N GLN A 15 10.78 38.88 19.03
CA GLN A 15 10.28 39.96 18.16
C GLN A 15 9.81 39.44 16.80
N ASP A 16 10.55 38.50 16.19
CA ASP A 16 10.14 37.88 14.92
C ASP A 16 8.82 37.10 15.09
N MET A 17 8.61 36.42 16.23
CA MET A 17 7.34 35.75 16.57
C MET A 17 6.18 36.73 16.73
N ILE A 18 6.37 37.82 17.49
CA ILE A 18 5.35 38.86 17.72
C ILE A 18 4.96 39.53 16.40
N GLN A 19 5.94 39.78 15.52
CA GLN A 19 5.73 40.37 14.20
C GLN A 19 5.23 39.37 13.15
N GLN A 20 4.99 38.11 13.54
CA GLN A 20 4.51 37.02 12.67
C GLN A 20 5.38 36.83 11.41
N LYS A 21 6.70 37.03 11.52
CA LYS A 21 7.60 36.83 10.39
C LYS A 21 7.64 35.35 9.96
N PRO A 22 7.83 35.06 8.65
CA PRO A 22 8.13 33.70 8.20
C PRO A 22 9.42 33.18 8.79
N PHE A 23 9.34 32.17 9.66
CA PHE A 23 10.46 31.27 9.92
C PHE A 23 9.98 29.94 10.50
N LEU A 24 10.61 28.84 10.12
CA LEU A 24 10.46 27.51 10.70
C LEU A 24 11.22 27.44 12.03
N LEU A 25 10.60 26.96 13.10
CA LEU A 25 11.26 26.82 14.41
C LEU A 25 11.36 25.35 14.80
N PHE A 26 12.56 24.76 14.69
CA PHE A 26 12.79 23.35 15.00
C PHE A 26 13.52 23.19 16.33
N ASP A 27 12.99 22.32 17.19
CA ASP A 27 13.64 21.89 18.42
C ASP A 27 14.29 20.52 18.20
N LEU A 28 15.61 20.47 18.31
CA LEU A 28 16.44 19.30 18.06
C LEU A 28 16.80 18.55 19.35
N ARG A 29 16.26 18.96 20.50
CA ARG A 29 16.43 18.23 21.76
C ARG A 29 15.66 16.92 21.73
N THR A 30 15.89 16.05 22.71
CA THR A 30 15.15 14.80 22.83
C THR A 30 13.64 15.03 22.94
N LYS A 31 12.84 14.12 22.40
CA LYS A 31 11.38 14.15 22.49
C LYS A 31 10.87 14.36 23.93
N GLU A 32 11.49 13.68 24.89
CA GLU A 32 11.16 13.83 26.31
C GLU A 32 11.41 15.27 26.83
N SER A 33 12.51 15.91 26.42
CA SER A 33 12.82 17.28 26.80
C SER A 33 11.85 18.28 26.16
N PHE A 34 11.50 18.05 24.90
CA PHE A 34 10.52 18.85 24.17
C PHE A 34 9.12 18.78 24.82
N GLU A 35 8.65 17.57 25.14
CA GLU A 35 7.34 17.37 25.77
C GLU A 35 7.26 17.98 27.19
N LYS A 36 8.36 17.97 27.94
CA LYS A 36 8.42 18.64 29.26
C LYS A 36 8.23 20.16 29.14
N SER A 37 8.89 20.78 28.18
CA SER A 37 8.81 22.21 27.90
C SER A 37 9.52 22.56 26.60
N HIS A 38 8.89 23.35 25.73
CA HIS A 38 9.48 23.82 24.47
C HIS A 38 9.05 25.26 24.15
N VAL A 39 9.79 25.93 23.28
CA VAL A 39 9.44 27.27 22.79
C VAL A 39 8.11 27.20 22.07
N SER A 40 7.16 28.07 22.43
CA SER A 40 5.81 28.00 21.85
C SER A 40 5.87 28.14 20.33
N GLY A 41 5.21 27.24 19.60
CA GLY A 41 5.26 27.22 18.14
C GLY A 41 6.49 26.52 17.53
N SER A 42 7.44 26.04 18.35
CA SER A 42 8.49 25.14 17.87
C SER A 42 7.97 23.73 17.64
N VAL A 43 8.71 22.98 16.85
CA VAL A 43 8.37 21.61 16.48
C VAL A 43 9.58 20.70 16.68
N HIS A 44 9.40 19.59 17.38
CA HIS A 44 10.48 18.61 17.56
C HIS A 44 10.90 18.02 16.22
N ALA A 45 12.18 18.08 15.86
CA ALA A 45 12.70 17.54 14.61
C ALA A 45 13.99 16.74 14.84
N VAL A 46 14.15 15.66 14.06
CA VAL A 46 15.37 14.84 14.04
C VAL A 46 16.06 15.04 12.70
N CYS A 47 17.33 15.45 12.73
CA CYS A 47 18.13 15.68 11.54
C CYS A 47 19.12 14.52 11.29
N ASP A 48 18.60 13.38 10.84
CA ASP A 48 19.37 12.19 10.47
C ASP A 48 19.81 12.20 8.98
N THR A 49 20.52 11.16 8.53
CA THR A 49 20.97 11.02 7.13
C THR A 49 19.81 11.08 6.13
N ASN A 50 18.66 10.49 6.48
CA ASN A 50 17.47 10.49 5.63
C ASN A 50 16.85 11.90 5.51
N ALA A 51 16.81 12.66 6.60
CA ALA A 51 16.42 14.06 6.57
C ALA A 51 17.36 14.88 5.66
N LYS A 52 18.68 14.65 5.75
CA LYS A 52 19.68 15.33 4.91
C LYS A 52 19.49 15.07 3.42
N GLU A 53 19.29 13.81 3.04
CA GLU A 53 19.22 13.41 1.63
C GLU A 53 17.86 13.69 0.99
N LYS A 54 16.76 13.52 1.75
CA LYS A 54 15.41 13.53 1.16
C LYS A 54 14.54 14.71 1.57
N ILE A 55 14.84 15.37 2.69
CA ILE A 55 14.00 16.44 3.23
C ILE A 55 14.63 17.81 2.98
N LEU A 56 15.90 18.01 3.34
CA LEU A 56 16.57 19.32 3.21
C LEU A 56 16.56 19.89 1.78
N PRO A 57 16.80 19.11 0.70
CA PRO A 57 16.77 19.64 -0.67
C PRO A 57 15.39 20.16 -1.11
N LYS A 58 14.32 19.78 -0.40
CA LYS A 58 12.93 20.12 -0.72
C LYS A 58 12.42 21.33 0.07
N ILE A 59 13.16 21.80 1.07
CA ILE A 59 12.80 23.02 1.79
C ILE A 59 13.13 24.22 0.89
N PRO A 60 12.21 25.19 0.72
CA PRO A 60 12.50 26.39 -0.06
C PRO A 60 13.72 27.13 0.49
N LYS A 61 14.64 27.53 -0.40
CA LYS A 61 15.89 28.19 -0.02
C LYS A 61 15.69 29.52 0.71
N ASN A 62 14.55 30.17 0.50
CA ASN A 62 14.14 31.42 1.12
C ASN A 62 13.33 31.23 2.42
N ALA A 63 13.03 29.99 2.81
CA ALA A 63 12.38 29.73 4.10
C ALA A 63 13.42 29.95 5.20
N LYS A 64 13.20 30.97 6.04
CA LYS A 64 14.01 31.20 7.24
C LYS A 64 13.79 30.03 8.21
N ILE A 65 14.84 29.47 8.78
CA ILE A 65 14.81 28.34 9.72
C ILE A 65 15.56 28.75 10.98
N VAL A 66 15.04 28.41 12.15
CA VAL A 66 15.66 28.62 13.45
C VAL A 66 15.71 27.28 14.16
N LEU A 67 16.91 26.88 14.58
CA LEU A 67 17.18 25.63 15.27
C LEU A 67 17.42 25.88 16.76
N ILE A 68 16.79 25.09 17.61
CA ILE A 68 16.95 25.10 19.06
C ILE A 68 17.53 23.75 19.46
N SER A 69 18.59 23.76 20.27
CA SER A 69 19.10 22.56 20.93
C SER A 69 19.58 22.90 22.34
N GLU A 70 19.92 21.87 23.10
CA GLU A 70 20.65 21.98 24.35
C GLU A 70 21.62 20.79 24.43
N PRO A 71 22.94 21.01 24.41
CA PRO A 71 23.63 22.31 24.33
C PRO A 71 23.53 22.95 22.91
N GLU A 72 23.85 24.24 22.75
CA GLU A 72 23.64 24.99 21.49
C GLU A 72 24.48 24.48 20.32
N GLU A 73 25.60 23.81 20.62
CA GLU A 73 26.59 23.34 19.65
C GLU A 73 25.95 22.39 18.62
N TYR A 74 24.99 21.57 19.06
CA TYR A 74 24.30 20.66 18.15
C TYR A 74 23.48 21.41 17.09
N ALA A 75 22.65 22.38 17.48
CA ALA A 75 21.90 23.21 16.54
C ALA A 75 22.83 24.02 15.64
N LYS A 76 23.97 24.47 16.16
CA LYS A 76 24.98 25.20 15.40
C LYS A 76 25.62 24.35 14.31
N GLU A 77 26.02 23.12 14.61
CA GLU A 77 26.56 22.17 13.62
C GLU A 77 25.52 21.87 12.52
N ILE A 78 24.27 21.63 12.91
CA ILE A 78 23.18 21.39 11.95
C ILE A 78 22.89 22.64 11.11
N ALA A 79 22.93 23.84 11.69
CA ALA A 79 22.76 25.09 10.96
C ALA A 79 23.87 25.30 9.92
N GLN A 80 25.14 25.05 10.28
CA GLN A 80 26.26 25.15 9.34
C GLN A 80 26.10 24.17 8.17
N MET A 81 25.71 22.93 8.46
CA MET A 81 25.41 21.95 7.44
C MET A 81 24.23 22.38 6.56
N MET A 82 23.08 22.78 7.13
CA MET A 82 21.93 23.24 6.35
C MET A 82 22.26 24.47 5.48
N LYS A 83 23.16 25.34 5.94
CA LYS A 83 23.65 26.49 5.15
C LYS A 83 24.44 26.04 3.92
N SER A 84 25.18 24.93 3.98
CA SER A 84 25.89 24.38 2.81
C SER A 84 24.94 23.84 1.74
N PHE A 85 23.71 23.48 2.12
CA PHE A 85 22.61 23.17 1.18
C PHE A 85 21.89 24.43 0.65
N GLY A 86 22.31 25.63 1.05
CA GLY A 86 21.75 26.90 0.59
C GLY A 86 20.46 27.31 1.28
N LEU A 87 20.17 26.79 2.47
CA LEU A 87 18.99 27.16 3.27
C LEU A 87 19.25 28.40 4.13
N ASP A 88 18.21 29.21 4.36
CA ASP A 88 18.29 30.38 5.25
C ASP A 88 18.13 29.98 6.73
N VAL A 89 19.17 29.39 7.33
CA VAL A 89 19.12 28.80 8.66
C VAL A 89 19.89 29.60 9.71
N TYR A 90 19.36 29.59 10.94
CA TYR A 90 19.90 30.19 12.14
C TYR A 90 19.79 29.22 13.32
N PHE A 91 20.58 29.41 14.38
CA PHE A 91 20.44 28.70 15.66
C PHE A 91 20.21 29.69 16.81
N LEU A 92 19.48 29.27 17.84
CA LEU A 92 19.23 30.09 19.03
C LEU A 92 20.52 30.20 19.88
N ILE A 93 21.04 31.41 20.02
CA ILE A 93 22.25 31.70 20.81
C ILE A 93 21.96 31.45 22.29
N GLY A 94 22.77 30.61 22.93
CA GLY A 94 22.64 30.15 24.30
C GLY A 94 21.70 28.95 24.46
N GLY A 95 21.26 28.34 23.36
CA GLY A 95 20.43 27.13 23.37
C GLY A 95 19.03 27.35 23.97
N PHE A 96 18.32 26.27 24.26
CA PHE A 96 16.98 26.34 24.84
C PHE A 96 16.97 27.10 26.18
N SER A 97 17.99 26.92 27.02
CA SER A 97 18.09 27.59 28.32
C SER A 97 18.18 29.12 28.24
N SER A 98 18.55 29.68 27.10
CA SER A 98 18.57 31.14 26.88
C SER A 98 17.19 31.76 26.61
N TRP A 99 16.18 30.95 26.29
CA TRP A 99 14.87 31.43 25.86
C TRP A 99 14.09 32.07 27.02
N LYS A 100 13.68 33.33 26.83
CA LYS A 100 12.93 34.11 27.84
C LYS A 100 11.43 34.27 27.54
N GLY A 101 10.99 33.88 26.34
CA GLY A 101 9.60 34.05 25.90
C GLY A 101 8.68 32.91 26.34
N ASN A 102 7.51 32.82 25.70
CA ASN A 102 6.48 31.85 26.07
C ASN A 102 6.90 30.38 25.81
N LEU A 103 6.60 29.52 26.77
CA LEU A 103 6.83 28.08 26.70
C LEU A 103 5.51 27.30 26.63
N SER A 104 5.52 26.20 25.91
CA SER A 104 4.43 25.22 25.80
C SER A 104 4.85 23.88 26.42
N LYS A 105 3.87 23.06 26.83
CA LYS A 105 4.08 21.74 27.44
C LYS A 105 3.21 20.68 26.77
N GLY A 106 3.67 19.43 26.82
CA GLY A 106 2.99 18.28 26.24
C GLY A 106 3.16 18.21 24.72
N ASP A 107 2.45 17.25 24.11
CA ASP A 107 2.28 17.23 22.66
C ASP A 107 1.42 18.44 22.25
N THR A 108 1.78 19.09 21.16
CA THR A 108 1.15 20.32 20.66
C THR A 108 -0.31 20.14 20.22
N GLY A 109 -0.91 18.96 20.43
CA GLY A 109 -2.21 18.56 19.88
C GLY A 109 -2.19 18.39 18.35
N LYS A 110 -1.02 18.55 17.74
CA LYS A 110 -0.79 18.48 16.29
C LYS A 110 -0.46 17.08 15.82
N MET A 111 -0.57 16.05 16.65
CA MET A 111 -0.46 14.67 16.20
C MET A 111 -1.80 13.94 16.31
N ILE A 112 -2.04 13.03 15.38
CA ILE A 112 -3.12 12.06 15.45
C ILE A 112 -2.54 10.64 15.36
N LEU A 113 -3.00 9.77 16.26
CA LEU A 113 -2.63 8.36 16.24
C LEU A 113 -3.32 7.64 15.08
N ALA A 114 -2.66 6.65 14.50
CA ALA A 114 -3.17 5.94 13.33
C ALA A 114 -4.50 5.19 13.63
N ASP A 115 -4.64 4.58 14.82
CA ASP A 115 -5.92 3.97 15.24
C ASP A 115 -7.06 5.02 15.30
N SER A 116 -6.78 6.22 15.80
CA SER A 116 -7.77 7.31 15.88
C SER A 116 -8.13 7.85 14.51
N LEU A 117 -7.15 7.95 13.60
CA LEU A 117 -7.39 8.34 12.22
C LEU A 117 -8.28 7.32 11.50
N ALA A 118 -8.04 6.02 11.69
CA ALA A 118 -8.81 4.96 11.03
C ALA A 118 -10.31 4.99 11.39
N GLN A 119 -10.67 5.51 12.57
CA GLN A 119 -12.06 5.66 13.01
C GLN A 119 -12.77 6.89 12.43
N LYS A 120 -12.03 7.89 11.94
CA LYS A 120 -12.55 9.20 11.50
C LYS A 120 -12.08 9.59 10.10
N LEU A 121 -11.73 8.59 9.29
CA LEU A 121 -11.09 8.80 7.99
C LEU A 121 -11.93 9.69 7.06
N ASP A 122 -13.25 9.48 7.06
CA ASP A 122 -14.20 10.20 6.19
C ASP A 122 -14.46 11.65 6.62
N ASP A 123 -14.21 11.97 7.89
CA ASP A 123 -14.42 13.31 8.48
C ASP A 123 -13.22 14.25 8.26
N MET A 124 -12.08 13.71 7.82
CA MET A 124 -10.81 14.41 7.75
C MET A 124 -10.34 14.65 6.32
N PHE A 125 -9.56 15.71 6.11
CA PHE A 125 -8.84 15.93 4.86
C PHE A 125 -7.40 15.42 4.99
N LEU A 126 -7.13 14.27 4.38
CA LEU A 126 -5.79 13.69 4.36
C LEU A 126 -4.92 14.33 3.28
N LEU A 127 -3.88 15.03 3.69
CA LEU A 127 -2.90 15.68 2.82
C LEU A 127 -1.60 14.89 2.79
N ASP A 128 -1.37 14.13 1.72
CA ASP A 128 -0.11 13.41 1.52
C ASP A 128 0.94 14.32 0.88
N VAL A 129 2.05 14.53 1.57
CA VAL A 129 3.09 15.49 1.17
C VAL A 129 4.33 14.85 0.55
N ARG A 130 4.21 13.57 0.19
CA ARG A 130 5.23 12.85 -0.56
C ARG A 130 5.30 13.31 -2.02
N ASP A 131 6.35 12.87 -2.71
CA ASP A 131 6.45 13.09 -4.15
C ASP A 131 5.39 12.25 -4.87
N ARG A 132 5.09 12.62 -6.12
CA ARG A 132 3.97 12.03 -6.88
C ARG A 132 4.19 10.56 -7.16
N GLU A 133 5.44 10.17 -7.40
CA GLU A 133 5.86 8.80 -7.65
C GLU A 133 5.62 7.94 -6.40
N GLU A 134 6.07 8.39 -5.22
CA GLU A 134 5.85 7.69 -3.95
C GLU A 134 4.37 7.51 -3.65
N TYR A 135 3.56 8.53 -3.94
CA TYR A 135 2.12 8.50 -3.74
C TYR A 135 1.41 7.55 -4.73
N SER A 136 1.85 7.51 -5.99
CA SER A 136 1.29 6.63 -7.01
C SER A 136 1.48 5.14 -6.71
N GLU A 137 2.54 4.78 -5.99
CA GLU A 137 2.81 3.39 -5.60
C GLU A 137 1.88 2.90 -4.48
N TYR A 138 1.57 3.75 -3.51
CA TYR A 138 0.72 3.42 -2.38
C TYR A 138 0.23 4.69 -1.70
N GLN A 139 -1.05 4.75 -1.36
CA GLN A 139 -1.71 5.89 -0.73
C GLN A 139 -2.75 5.42 0.28
N ILE A 140 -3.05 6.26 1.28
CA ILE A 140 -4.23 6.06 2.11
C ILE A 140 -5.47 6.38 1.26
N PRO A 141 -6.48 5.50 1.19
CA PRO A 141 -7.72 5.79 0.47
C PRO A 141 -8.31 7.16 0.87
N GLY A 142 -8.73 7.96 -0.12
CA GLY A 142 -9.30 9.29 0.09
C GLY A 142 -8.28 10.41 0.35
N SER A 143 -6.98 10.11 0.49
CA SER A 143 -5.95 11.15 0.60
C SER A 143 -5.76 11.94 -0.69
N VAL A 144 -5.27 13.17 -0.57
CA VAL A 144 -4.92 14.07 -1.68
C VAL A 144 -3.43 14.35 -1.64
N ASN A 145 -2.73 14.18 -2.76
CA ASN A 145 -1.30 14.44 -2.84
C ASN A 145 -0.97 15.88 -3.27
N ILE A 146 -0.31 16.60 -2.37
CA ILE A 146 0.35 17.88 -2.66
C ILE A 146 1.78 17.78 -2.11
N PRO A 147 2.79 17.57 -2.98
CA PRO A 147 4.18 17.47 -2.55
C PRO A 147 4.62 18.64 -1.68
N LEU A 148 5.45 18.37 -0.67
CA LEU A 148 5.89 19.37 0.32
C LEU A 148 6.39 20.68 -0.31
N GLY A 149 7.15 20.62 -1.40
CA GLY A 149 7.69 21.80 -2.07
C GLY A 149 6.61 22.72 -2.65
N GLU A 150 5.45 22.16 -3.05
CA GLU A 150 4.33 22.92 -3.62
C GLU A 150 3.50 23.64 -2.54
N LEU A 151 3.59 23.21 -1.27
CA LEU A 151 2.86 23.81 -0.15
C LEU A 151 3.38 25.20 0.26
N PHE A 152 4.46 25.67 -0.36
CA PHE A 152 4.98 27.02 -0.15
C PHE A 152 4.50 28.01 -1.22
N ASP A 153 3.75 27.56 -2.23
CA ASP A 153 3.03 28.44 -3.16
C ASP A 153 1.65 28.82 -2.58
N ALA A 154 1.40 30.12 -2.48
CA ALA A 154 0.15 30.68 -1.98
C ALA A 154 -1.08 30.21 -2.79
N LYS A 155 -0.92 29.96 -4.10
CA LYS A 155 -2.02 29.43 -4.93
C LYS A 155 -2.39 28.01 -4.52
N THR A 156 -1.40 27.16 -4.28
CA THR A 156 -1.61 25.78 -3.86
C THR A 156 -2.29 25.70 -2.51
N ILE A 157 -1.81 26.46 -1.52
CA ILE A 157 -2.42 26.55 -0.19
C ILE A 157 -3.91 26.94 -0.27
N SER A 158 -4.27 27.88 -1.17
CA SER A 158 -5.64 28.35 -1.30
C SER A 158 -6.63 27.29 -1.77
N SER A 159 -6.15 26.19 -2.37
CA SER A 159 -6.96 25.06 -2.81
C SER A 159 -7.31 24.06 -1.70
N ILE A 160 -6.66 24.17 -0.53
CA ILE A 160 -6.86 23.25 0.59
C ILE A 160 -8.16 23.61 1.32
N PRO A 161 -9.06 22.64 1.58
CA PRO A 161 -10.31 22.91 2.27
C PRO A 161 -10.07 23.43 3.68
N LYS A 162 -10.79 24.49 4.06
CA LYS A 162 -10.69 25.13 5.39
C LYS A 162 -11.78 24.70 6.36
N ASP A 163 -12.79 24.00 5.84
CA ASP A 163 -13.96 23.50 6.55
C ASP A 163 -13.76 22.09 7.14
N LYS A 164 -12.64 21.44 6.82
CA LYS A 164 -12.29 20.10 7.31
C LYS A 164 -11.05 20.13 8.19
N GLU A 165 -10.99 19.18 9.13
CA GLU A 165 -9.77 18.94 9.90
C GLU A 165 -8.71 18.30 8.99
N ILE A 166 -7.55 18.95 8.86
CA ILE A 166 -6.49 18.51 7.94
C ILE A 166 -5.50 17.63 8.70
N VAL A 167 -5.12 16.52 8.08
CA VAL A 167 -4.06 15.64 8.58
C VAL A 167 -2.99 15.46 7.52
N THR A 168 -1.75 15.87 7.82
CA THR A 168 -0.61 15.71 6.92
C THR A 168 0.01 14.30 7.07
N VAL A 169 0.41 13.72 5.95
CA VAL A 169 0.92 12.35 5.86
C VAL A 169 2.21 12.29 5.04
N CYS A 170 3.18 11.51 5.51
CA CYS A 170 4.37 11.09 4.76
C CYS A 170 4.84 9.72 5.30
N PRO A 171 5.99 9.15 4.90
CA PRO A 171 6.37 7.79 5.32
C PRO A 171 6.47 7.64 6.85
N HIS A 172 7.10 8.60 7.54
CA HIS A 172 7.37 8.53 8.99
C HIS A 172 6.85 9.74 9.81
N GLY A 173 6.15 10.67 9.18
CA GLY A 173 5.70 11.93 9.82
C GLY A 173 6.67 13.12 9.70
N ASN A 174 7.95 12.90 9.40
CA ASN A 174 8.96 13.99 9.37
C ASN A 174 8.67 15.09 8.33
N ARG A 175 8.34 14.73 7.08
CA ARG A 175 7.96 15.71 6.04
C ARG A 175 6.59 16.33 6.32
N ALA A 176 5.66 15.51 6.79
CA ALA A 176 4.29 15.91 7.12
C ALA A 176 4.24 17.00 8.21
N MET A 177 5.19 16.95 9.13
CA MET A 177 5.36 17.94 10.17
C MET A 177 5.82 19.31 9.64
N ILE A 178 6.74 19.32 8.66
CA ILE A 178 7.12 20.56 7.95
C ILE A 178 5.94 21.13 7.18
N ALA A 179 5.14 20.25 6.55
CA ALA A 179 3.91 20.67 5.88
C ALA A 179 2.88 21.26 6.84
N SER A 180 2.66 20.64 8.01
CA SER A 180 1.75 21.15 9.03
C SER A 180 2.15 22.56 9.49
N PHE A 181 3.45 22.83 9.58
CA PHE A 181 3.95 24.18 9.82
C PHE A 181 3.63 25.15 8.68
N ALA A 182 3.86 24.76 7.42
CA ALA A 182 3.55 25.60 6.26
C ALA A 182 2.05 25.96 6.20
N LEU A 183 1.18 25.02 6.57
CA LEU A 183 -0.26 25.24 6.69
C LEU A 183 -0.61 26.20 7.83
N ALA A 184 -0.02 26.01 9.02
CA ALA A 184 -0.28 26.89 10.16
C ALA A 184 0.06 28.35 9.85
N ARG A 185 1.14 28.59 9.08
CA ARG A 185 1.51 29.93 8.59
C ARG A 185 0.46 30.54 7.65
N ALA A 186 -0.27 29.72 6.90
CA ALA A 186 -1.38 30.16 6.07
C ALA A 186 -2.69 30.34 6.85
N GLY A 187 -2.66 30.23 8.18
CA GLY A 187 -3.85 30.25 9.04
C GLY A 187 -4.68 28.96 8.93
N ILE A 188 -4.06 27.86 8.50
CA ILE A 188 -4.71 26.56 8.34
C ILE A 188 -4.18 25.63 9.42
N GLU A 189 -5.02 25.31 10.40
CA GLU A 189 -4.68 24.32 11.43
C GLU A 189 -4.65 22.91 10.83
N SER A 190 -3.70 22.10 11.28
CA SER A 190 -3.55 20.72 10.84
C SER A 190 -2.92 19.85 11.92
N LYS A 191 -3.22 18.56 11.85
CA LYS A 191 -2.53 17.50 12.58
C LYS A 191 -1.58 16.76 11.64
N THR A 192 -0.63 16.02 12.20
CA THR A 192 0.31 15.14 11.52
C THR A 192 0.04 13.71 11.95
N LEU A 193 -0.01 12.79 11.00
CA LEU A 193 -0.15 11.37 11.32
C LEU A 193 1.10 10.86 12.05
N ALA A 194 0.94 10.45 13.30
CA ALA A 194 2.02 9.91 14.12
C ALA A 194 2.58 8.63 13.48
N GLY A 195 3.90 8.59 13.26
CA GLY A 195 4.58 7.49 12.58
C GLY A 195 4.31 7.40 11.08
N GLY A 196 3.54 8.33 10.50
CA GLY A 196 3.25 8.37 9.07
C GLY A 196 2.58 7.09 8.53
N LEU A 197 2.89 6.76 7.28
CA LEU A 197 2.42 5.52 6.64
C LEU A 197 2.95 4.26 7.32
N ALA A 198 4.15 4.32 7.91
CA ALA A 198 4.69 3.20 8.68
C ALA A 198 3.77 2.88 9.87
N GLY A 199 3.32 3.90 10.60
CA GLY A 199 2.34 3.77 11.68
C GLY A 199 0.95 3.35 11.19
N TRP A 200 0.48 3.94 10.08
CA TRP A 200 -0.79 3.55 9.44
C TRP A 200 -0.84 2.07 9.08
N ASN A 201 0.26 1.54 8.55
CA ASN A 201 0.37 0.15 8.17
C ASN A 201 0.32 -0.80 9.36
N GLN A 202 0.44 -0.33 10.60
CA GLN A 202 0.36 -1.17 11.81
C GLN A 202 -1.02 -1.13 12.49
N VAL A 203 -2.00 -0.42 11.92
CA VAL A 203 -3.36 -0.35 12.50
C VAL A 203 -4.10 -1.66 12.22
N LEU A 204 -4.60 -2.28 13.29
CA LEU A 204 -5.39 -3.50 13.25
C LEU A 204 -6.83 -3.21 13.70
N LYS A 205 -7.80 -3.43 12.81
CA LYS A 205 -9.23 -3.29 13.08
C LYS A 205 -9.88 -4.67 13.27
N PRO A 206 -10.34 -5.05 14.47
CA PRO A 206 -11.09 -6.29 14.67
C PRO A 206 -12.56 -6.12 14.27
N VAL A 207 -13.09 -7.09 13.52
CA VAL A 207 -14.49 -7.16 13.09
C VAL A 207 -15.04 -8.56 13.40
N THR A 208 -16.06 -8.65 14.25
CA THR A 208 -16.72 -9.94 14.54
C THR A 208 -17.67 -10.30 13.40
N VAL A 209 -17.30 -11.29 12.60
CA VAL A 209 -18.06 -11.73 11.41
C VAL A 209 -19.07 -12.81 11.76
N VAL A 210 -18.67 -13.76 12.61
CA VAL A 210 -19.52 -14.86 13.06
C VAL A 210 -19.53 -14.87 14.59
N LYS A 211 -20.69 -15.07 15.20
CA LYS A 211 -20.86 -15.16 16.65
C LYS A 211 -21.06 -16.59 17.15
N GLU A 212 -21.76 -17.42 16.37
CA GLU A 212 -22.15 -18.79 16.72
C GLU A 212 -22.10 -19.70 15.47
N PRO A 213 -21.86 -21.03 15.61
CA PRO A 213 -21.57 -21.78 16.84
C PRO A 213 -20.10 -21.62 17.32
N VAL A 214 -19.32 -20.86 16.56
CA VAL A 214 -17.97 -20.40 16.91
C VAL A 214 -17.93 -18.90 16.66
N GLN A 215 -17.10 -18.18 17.40
CA GLN A 215 -16.87 -16.77 17.11
C GLN A 215 -15.71 -16.63 16.13
N ILE A 216 -15.92 -15.91 15.03
CA ILE A 216 -14.87 -15.57 14.06
C ILE A 216 -14.70 -14.05 14.07
N ILE A 217 -13.53 -13.60 14.50
CA ILE A 217 -13.11 -12.21 14.45
C ILE A 217 -12.07 -12.07 13.36
N GLN A 218 -12.38 -11.28 12.33
CA GLN A 218 -11.41 -10.89 11.32
C GLN A 218 -10.64 -9.66 11.82
N VAL A 219 -9.32 -9.76 11.88
CA VAL A 219 -8.42 -8.67 12.26
C VAL A 219 -7.80 -8.10 10.99
N GLN A 220 -8.20 -6.88 10.62
CA GLN A 220 -7.84 -6.25 9.35
C GLN A 220 -6.69 -5.28 9.52
N LYS A 221 -5.62 -5.43 8.75
CA LYS A 221 -4.51 -4.47 8.68
C LYS A 221 -4.82 -3.42 7.63
N VAL A 222 -5.46 -2.34 8.08
CA VAL A 222 -6.12 -1.34 7.21
C VAL A 222 -5.16 -0.68 6.21
N GLY A 223 -3.88 -0.54 6.56
CA GLY A 223 -2.87 0.03 5.66
C GLY A 223 -2.24 -0.97 4.69
N LYS A 224 -2.66 -2.23 4.66
CA LYS A 224 -2.00 -3.24 3.82
C LYS A 224 -2.95 -4.20 3.13
N GLY A 225 -4.17 -4.35 3.64
CA GLY A 225 -5.13 -5.31 3.11
C GLY A 225 -4.83 -6.75 3.53
N CYS A 226 -3.94 -6.95 4.52
CA CYS A 226 -3.76 -8.24 5.19
C CYS A 226 -4.91 -8.49 6.17
N LEU A 227 -5.30 -9.74 6.30
CA LEU A 227 -6.39 -10.23 7.12
C LEU A 227 -5.87 -11.37 7.97
N SER A 228 -6.07 -11.28 9.28
CA SER A 228 -5.89 -12.38 10.21
C SER A 228 -7.26 -12.79 10.76
N HIS A 229 -7.38 -13.99 11.31
CA HIS A 229 -8.62 -14.46 11.91
C HIS A 229 -8.38 -15.08 13.27
N ILE A 230 -9.20 -14.68 14.23
CA ILE A 230 -9.34 -15.34 15.51
C ILE A 230 -10.58 -16.22 15.43
N VAL A 231 -10.42 -17.51 15.68
CA VAL A 231 -11.53 -18.47 15.74
C VAL A 231 -11.63 -18.98 17.15
N GLU A 232 -12.71 -18.63 17.84
CA GLU A 232 -12.95 -18.95 19.24
C GLU A 232 -14.10 -19.95 19.38
N SER A 233 -13.93 -20.89 20.31
CA SER A 233 -14.96 -21.80 20.76
C SER A 233 -14.78 -22.09 22.25
N ASN A 234 -15.82 -21.84 23.04
CA ASN A 234 -15.89 -22.21 24.45
C ASN A 234 -14.68 -21.72 25.30
N GLY A 235 -14.30 -20.46 25.13
CA GLY A 235 -13.22 -19.79 25.84
C GLY A 235 -11.82 -20.07 25.28
N GLU A 236 -11.69 -20.90 24.24
CA GLU A 236 -10.41 -21.23 23.60
C GLU A 236 -10.36 -20.74 22.15
N ALA A 237 -9.27 -20.10 21.76
CA ALA A 237 -9.10 -19.51 20.44
C ALA A 237 -7.84 -20.00 19.71
N ILE A 238 -7.99 -20.10 18.39
CA ILE A 238 -6.89 -20.23 17.42
C ILE A 238 -6.76 -18.91 16.67
N VAL A 239 -5.53 -18.42 16.50
CA VAL A 239 -5.23 -17.28 15.63
C VAL A 239 -4.56 -17.77 14.35
N ILE A 240 -5.11 -17.38 13.20
CA ILE A 240 -4.63 -17.74 11.86
C ILE A 240 -4.02 -16.50 11.22
N ASP A 241 -2.79 -16.62 10.71
CA ASP A 241 -2.00 -15.56 10.06
C ASP A 241 -1.88 -14.26 10.88
N PRO A 242 -1.44 -14.30 12.15
CA PRO A 242 -1.37 -13.11 12.99
C PRO A 242 -0.37 -12.06 12.46
N LEU A 243 -0.78 -10.80 12.59
CA LEU A 243 -0.07 -9.63 12.08
C LEU A 243 0.56 -8.82 13.23
N TYR A 244 1.65 -8.09 12.97
CA TYR A 244 2.11 -7.09 13.93
C TYR A 244 1.19 -5.85 13.94
N PRO A 245 1.02 -5.22 15.13
CA PRO A 245 1.54 -5.61 16.45
C PRO A 245 0.72 -6.74 17.12
N PHE A 246 1.40 -7.78 17.64
CA PHE A 246 0.72 -8.96 18.20
C PHE A 246 0.00 -8.68 19.52
N GLU A 247 0.39 -7.64 20.24
CA GLU A 247 -0.21 -7.24 21.52
C GLU A 247 -1.72 -6.98 21.36
N LYS A 248 -2.16 -6.50 20.19
CA LYS A 248 -3.58 -6.27 19.88
C LYS A 248 -4.41 -7.56 19.96
N TYR A 249 -3.86 -8.72 19.61
CA TYR A 249 -4.57 -10.00 19.71
C TYR A 249 -4.79 -10.39 21.17
N ILE A 250 -3.81 -10.11 22.03
CA ILE A 250 -3.89 -10.34 23.47
C ILE A 250 -4.97 -9.43 24.07
N ASP A 251 -5.02 -8.17 23.65
CA ASP A 251 -6.04 -7.21 24.10
C ASP A 251 -7.44 -7.62 23.65
N ILE A 252 -7.61 -8.05 22.39
CA ILE A 252 -8.89 -8.60 21.89
C ILE A 252 -9.31 -9.81 22.72
N ALA A 253 -8.40 -10.74 22.99
CA ALA A 253 -8.69 -11.94 23.79
C ALA A 253 -9.14 -11.61 25.22
N LYS A 254 -8.48 -10.66 25.87
CA LYS A 254 -8.87 -10.16 27.20
C LYS A 254 -10.24 -9.49 27.18
N GLU A 255 -10.49 -8.61 26.21
CA GLU A 255 -11.77 -7.89 26.08
C GLU A 255 -12.94 -8.86 25.85
N LYS A 256 -12.73 -9.88 25.01
CA LYS A 256 -13.77 -10.85 24.62
C LYS A 256 -13.88 -12.05 25.57
N GLY A 257 -12.93 -12.23 26.50
CA GLY A 257 -12.99 -13.25 27.53
C GLY A 257 -12.59 -14.66 27.08
N PHE A 258 -11.64 -14.79 26.15
CA PHE A 258 -11.11 -16.08 25.70
C PHE A 258 -9.58 -16.14 25.81
N GLN A 259 -9.02 -17.35 25.67
CA GLN A 259 -7.57 -17.59 25.67
C GLN A 259 -7.10 -18.02 24.29
N ILE A 260 -6.04 -17.36 23.80
CA ILE A 260 -5.33 -17.82 22.60
C ILE A 260 -4.48 -19.03 23.01
N ILE A 261 -4.84 -20.21 22.52
CA ILE A 261 -4.15 -21.46 22.87
C ILE A 261 -3.33 -22.04 21.71
N LYS A 262 -3.61 -21.59 20.48
CA LYS A 262 -2.88 -22.00 19.27
C LYS A 262 -2.75 -20.83 18.31
N VAL A 263 -1.63 -20.81 17.60
CA VAL A 263 -1.31 -19.82 16.58
C VAL A 263 -0.77 -20.53 15.35
N ILE A 264 -1.27 -20.17 14.18
CA ILE A 264 -1.03 -20.92 12.94
C ILE A 264 -0.80 -19.93 11.79
N ASP A 265 0.17 -20.23 10.92
CA ASP A 265 0.27 -19.59 9.60
C ASP A 265 -0.26 -20.53 8.51
N THR A 266 -0.92 -19.98 7.49
CA THR A 266 -1.38 -20.69 6.30
C THR A 266 -0.20 -21.04 5.39
N HIS A 267 0.81 -20.17 5.30
CA HIS A 267 1.98 -20.32 4.43
C HIS A 267 3.13 -19.40 4.88
N GLN A 268 4.29 -19.51 4.24
CA GLN A 268 5.38 -18.54 4.39
C GLN A 268 5.05 -17.21 3.71
N HIS A 269 4.48 -16.27 4.47
CA HIS A 269 4.15 -14.92 4.01
C HIS A 269 5.38 -14.19 3.44
N ALA A 270 5.19 -13.50 2.31
CA ALA A 270 6.24 -12.77 1.60
C ALA A 270 6.03 -11.25 1.61
N ASP A 271 4.85 -10.79 1.99
CA ASP A 271 4.44 -9.39 1.99
C ASP A 271 4.54 -8.76 3.38
N HIS A 272 4.35 -9.54 4.47
CA HIS A 272 4.42 -9.07 5.84
C HIS A 272 5.19 -10.02 6.78
N VAL A 273 5.66 -9.49 7.90
CA VAL A 273 6.32 -10.29 8.93
C VAL A 273 5.24 -10.97 9.77
N SER A 274 5.23 -12.31 9.79
CA SER A 274 4.30 -13.08 10.60
C SER A 274 4.58 -12.84 12.08
N ALA A 275 3.52 -12.52 12.83
CA ALA A 275 3.60 -12.38 14.26
C ALA A 275 3.41 -13.71 15.01
N ALA A 276 3.32 -14.84 14.29
CA ALA A 276 2.88 -16.12 14.84
C ALA A 276 3.76 -16.61 15.98
N LYS A 277 5.08 -16.56 15.79
CA LYS A 277 6.05 -16.95 16.82
C LYS A 277 5.95 -16.09 18.08
N ASP A 278 5.90 -14.77 17.92
CA ASP A 278 5.89 -13.85 19.04
C ASP A 278 4.56 -13.89 19.79
N LEU A 279 3.43 -13.99 19.06
CA LEU A 279 2.13 -14.17 19.66
C LEU A 279 2.04 -15.51 20.40
N ALA A 280 2.51 -16.60 19.80
CA ALA A 280 2.53 -17.92 20.44
C ALA A 280 3.32 -17.88 21.75
N LYS A 281 4.52 -17.30 21.73
CA LYS A 281 5.35 -17.11 22.92
C LYS A 281 4.67 -16.24 23.98
N ALA A 282 4.10 -15.10 23.59
CA ALA A 282 3.49 -14.15 24.53
C ALA A 282 2.19 -14.69 25.16
N SER A 283 1.44 -15.52 24.45
CA SER A 283 0.22 -16.17 24.93
C SER A 283 0.44 -17.56 25.54
N SER A 284 1.67 -18.08 25.53
CA SER A 284 1.98 -19.49 25.84
C SER A 284 1.20 -20.51 24.98
N ALA A 285 0.77 -20.08 23.79
CA ALA A 285 0.08 -20.91 22.82
C ALA A 285 1.06 -21.80 22.04
N LYS A 286 0.52 -22.88 21.47
CA LYS A 286 1.27 -23.75 20.56
C LYS A 286 1.34 -23.12 19.16
N LEU A 287 2.55 -23.04 18.61
CA LEU A 287 2.79 -22.62 17.23
C LEU A 287 2.62 -23.82 16.28
N TYR A 288 1.85 -23.64 15.21
CA TYR A 288 1.68 -24.63 14.14
C TYR A 288 2.09 -24.04 12.79
N LEU A 289 2.86 -24.81 12.03
CA LEU A 289 3.40 -24.39 10.73
C LEU A 289 3.31 -25.54 9.72
N SER A 290 3.33 -25.21 8.44
CA SER A 290 3.27 -26.21 7.38
C SER A 290 4.52 -27.11 7.38
N LYS A 291 4.32 -28.42 7.32
CA LYS A 291 5.42 -29.40 7.18
C LYS A 291 6.04 -29.43 5.77
N TYR A 292 5.41 -28.75 4.82
CA TYR A 292 5.82 -28.70 3.42
C TYR A 292 6.73 -27.51 3.10
N GLU A 293 7.07 -26.73 4.13
CA GLU A 293 7.91 -25.53 4.06
C GLU A 293 9.02 -25.61 5.11
N GLY A 294 10.15 -24.96 4.84
CA GLY A 294 11.33 -25.02 5.72
C GLY A 294 11.31 -23.90 6.76
N TYR A 295 11.31 -24.26 8.05
CA TYR A 295 11.34 -23.33 9.18
C TYR A 295 12.45 -23.70 10.16
N VAL A 296 13.05 -22.70 10.81
CA VAL A 296 14.07 -22.85 11.87
C VAL A 296 13.44 -22.84 13.27
N PHE A 297 12.14 -22.56 13.38
CA PHE A 297 11.44 -22.47 14.65
C PHE A 297 11.09 -23.84 15.24
N ASP A 298 11.08 -23.90 16.57
CA ASP A 298 10.42 -24.99 17.30
C ASP A 298 8.90 -24.81 17.19
N ALA A 299 8.25 -25.69 16.44
CA ALA A 299 6.84 -25.61 16.08
C ALA A 299 6.24 -27.00 15.86
N ASN A 300 4.90 -27.06 15.91
CA ASN A 300 4.16 -28.27 15.56
C ASN A 300 3.93 -28.27 14.04
N PHE A 301 4.59 -29.18 13.33
CA PHE A 301 4.47 -29.27 11.88
C PHE A 301 3.23 -30.07 11.47
N ILE A 302 2.39 -29.46 10.64
CA ILE A 302 1.09 -29.99 10.20
C ILE A 302 1.00 -30.08 8.69
N GLY A 303 0.13 -30.95 8.18
CA GLY A 303 -0.17 -31.07 6.77
C GLY A 303 -1.55 -31.65 6.48
N ASP A 304 -1.70 -32.21 5.28
CA ASP A 304 -3.01 -32.65 4.79
C ASP A 304 -3.69 -33.64 5.73
N ALA A 305 -5.01 -33.48 5.91
CA ALA A 305 -5.90 -34.31 6.73
C ALA A 305 -5.63 -34.29 8.26
N ASP A 306 -4.60 -33.59 8.73
CA ASP A 306 -4.41 -33.37 10.17
C ASP A 306 -5.60 -32.59 10.77
N GLN A 307 -5.81 -32.78 12.07
CA GLN A 307 -6.89 -32.14 12.82
C GLN A 307 -6.38 -31.54 14.12
N ILE A 308 -6.89 -30.36 14.46
CA ILE A 308 -6.52 -29.63 15.67
C ILE A 308 -7.78 -29.36 16.49
N GLN A 309 -7.88 -30.01 17.65
CA GLN A 309 -8.97 -29.79 18.60
C GLN A 309 -8.79 -28.46 19.36
N PHE A 310 -9.86 -27.68 19.51
CA PHE A 310 -9.91 -26.51 20.40
C PHE A 310 -11.36 -26.24 20.82
N GLY A 311 -11.55 -25.84 22.08
CA GLY A 311 -12.88 -25.65 22.64
C GLY A 311 -13.75 -26.88 22.45
N LYS A 312 -14.90 -26.68 21.79
CA LYS A 312 -15.86 -27.75 21.45
C LYS A 312 -15.84 -28.13 19.97
N THR A 313 -14.84 -27.71 19.21
CA THR A 313 -14.78 -27.88 17.76
C THR A 313 -13.41 -28.40 17.30
N VAL A 314 -13.33 -28.74 16.01
CA VAL A 314 -12.11 -29.20 15.36
C VAL A 314 -11.79 -28.30 14.16
N LEU A 315 -10.50 -28.01 13.98
CA LEU A 315 -9.96 -27.38 12.78
C LEU A 315 -9.34 -28.48 11.91
N ARG A 316 -9.91 -28.73 10.73
CA ARG A 316 -9.42 -29.71 9.76
C ARG A 316 -8.50 -29.03 8.76
N ILE A 317 -7.39 -29.66 8.43
CA ILE A 317 -6.37 -29.09 7.56
C ILE A 317 -6.48 -29.70 6.16
N ILE A 318 -6.35 -28.86 5.13
CA ILE A 318 -6.26 -29.24 3.73
C ILE A 318 -4.95 -28.68 3.18
N HIS A 319 -4.12 -29.53 2.58
CA HIS A 319 -2.97 -29.05 1.82
C HIS A 319 -3.43 -28.43 0.51
N THR A 320 -3.12 -27.15 0.31
CA THR A 320 -3.61 -26.35 -0.81
C THR A 320 -2.45 -25.66 -1.51
N PRO A 321 -1.52 -26.41 -2.15
CA PRO A 321 -0.40 -25.82 -2.86
C PRO A 321 -0.87 -24.97 -4.03
N GLY A 322 -0.09 -23.96 -4.37
CA GLY A 322 -0.32 -23.13 -5.55
C GLY A 322 0.30 -21.75 -5.41
N HIS A 323 -0.04 -21.04 -4.34
CA HIS A 323 0.66 -19.78 -4.00
C HIS A 323 2.09 -20.08 -3.55
N THR A 324 2.21 -20.90 -2.50
CA THR A 324 3.46 -21.54 -2.07
C THR A 324 3.30 -23.06 -2.13
N PRO A 325 4.39 -23.86 -2.11
CA PRO A 325 4.25 -25.31 -2.10
C PRO A 325 3.71 -25.84 -0.76
N GLY A 326 3.85 -25.05 0.32
CA GLY A 326 3.37 -25.43 1.65
C GLY A 326 2.09 -24.76 2.10
N SER A 327 1.39 -24.05 1.22
CA SER A 327 0.12 -23.41 1.55
C SER A 327 -0.91 -24.42 2.10
N LEU A 328 -1.52 -24.09 3.23
CA LEU A 328 -2.57 -24.85 3.90
C LEU A 328 -3.86 -24.02 4.00
N SER A 329 -5.00 -24.70 3.88
CA SER A 329 -6.32 -24.14 4.17
C SER A 329 -6.93 -24.85 5.38
N TYR A 330 -7.70 -24.11 6.18
CA TYR A 330 -8.24 -24.59 7.45
C TYR A 330 -9.76 -24.56 7.44
N VAL A 331 -10.41 -25.69 7.75
CA VAL A 331 -11.87 -25.83 7.75
C VAL A 331 -12.40 -26.02 9.16
N VAL A 332 -13.45 -25.27 9.51
CA VAL A 332 -14.14 -25.37 10.79
C VAL A 332 -15.62 -25.65 10.56
N ASN A 333 -16.15 -26.69 11.21
CA ASN A 333 -17.56 -27.09 11.16
C ASN A 333 -18.12 -27.33 9.74
N GLU A 334 -17.26 -27.59 8.75
CA GLU A 334 -17.60 -27.65 7.31
C GLU A 334 -18.33 -26.40 6.77
N LYS A 335 -18.36 -25.33 7.56
CA LYS A 335 -19.08 -24.08 7.29
C LYS A 335 -18.15 -22.91 7.02
N TYR A 336 -16.92 -22.97 7.50
CA TYR A 336 -15.95 -21.90 7.38
C TYR A 336 -14.64 -22.47 6.85
N VAL A 337 -14.06 -21.85 5.83
CA VAL A 337 -12.73 -22.18 5.32
C VAL A 337 -11.85 -20.95 5.29
N PHE A 338 -10.66 -21.06 5.87
CA PHE A 338 -9.61 -20.05 5.82
C PHE A 338 -8.62 -20.46 4.73
N THR A 339 -8.55 -19.69 3.65
CA THR A 339 -7.93 -20.10 2.39
C THR A 339 -6.51 -19.58 2.17
N GLY A 340 -5.97 -18.81 3.12
CA GLY A 340 -4.68 -18.15 2.96
C GLY A 340 -4.66 -17.30 1.69
N ASP A 341 -3.59 -17.43 0.91
CA ASP A 341 -3.39 -16.78 -0.39
C ASP A 341 -3.75 -17.68 -1.58
N ILE A 342 -4.74 -18.56 -1.44
CA ILE A 342 -5.20 -19.44 -2.53
C ILE A 342 -6.46 -18.91 -3.22
N LEU A 343 -7.47 -18.53 -2.44
CA LEU A 343 -8.77 -18.07 -2.93
C LEU A 343 -9.19 -16.82 -2.18
N PHE A 344 -9.44 -15.73 -2.91
CA PHE A 344 -9.85 -14.42 -2.40
C PHE A 344 -11.34 -14.16 -2.65
N VAL A 345 -11.84 -13.02 -2.16
CA VAL A 345 -13.25 -12.62 -2.34
C VAL A 345 -13.60 -12.47 -3.82
N GLU A 346 -12.77 -11.78 -4.59
CA GLU A 346 -12.99 -11.46 -6.01
C GLU A 346 -11.87 -11.97 -6.95
N SER A 347 -10.93 -12.78 -6.44
CA SER A 347 -9.77 -13.24 -7.20
C SER A 347 -9.16 -14.52 -6.61
N ILE A 348 -7.99 -14.91 -7.09
CA ILE A 348 -7.19 -16.08 -6.70
C ILE A 348 -5.76 -15.70 -6.33
N GLY A 349 -5.07 -16.61 -5.64
CA GLY A 349 -3.64 -16.52 -5.34
C GLY A 349 -2.74 -16.37 -6.55
N ARG A 350 -1.65 -15.61 -6.45
CA ARG A 350 -0.53 -15.68 -7.42
C ARG A 350 0.38 -16.84 -7.09
N PRO A 351 0.89 -17.59 -8.06
CA PRO A 351 2.06 -18.43 -7.88
C PRO A 351 3.29 -17.57 -7.56
N ASP A 352 3.91 -17.78 -6.40
CA ASP A 352 4.94 -16.86 -5.93
C ASP A 352 6.36 -17.22 -6.36
N LEU A 353 6.61 -18.37 -6.99
CA LEU A 353 7.93 -18.76 -7.52
C LEU A 353 8.01 -18.62 -9.04
N ARG A 354 8.81 -17.67 -9.55
CA ARG A 354 8.97 -17.41 -11.00
C ARG A 354 9.53 -18.60 -11.78
N ASP A 355 10.54 -19.28 -11.23
CA ASP A 355 11.21 -20.38 -11.94
C ASP A 355 10.36 -21.65 -12.03
N LYS A 356 9.28 -21.72 -11.24
CA LYS A 356 8.32 -22.84 -11.18
C LYS A 356 6.88 -22.35 -11.35
N VAL A 357 6.69 -21.21 -12.01
CA VAL A 357 5.38 -20.55 -12.09
C VAL A 357 4.34 -21.47 -12.73
N GLU A 358 4.69 -22.22 -13.77
CA GLU A 358 3.78 -23.18 -14.42
C GLU A 358 3.38 -24.33 -13.49
N GLU A 359 4.33 -24.96 -12.80
CA GLU A 359 4.10 -26.05 -11.83
C GLU A 359 3.15 -25.57 -10.72
N PHE A 360 3.43 -24.40 -10.15
CA PHE A 360 2.62 -23.84 -9.07
C PHE A 360 1.24 -23.40 -9.56
N THR A 361 1.13 -22.96 -10.81
CA THR A 361 -0.17 -22.65 -11.42
C THR A 361 -1.00 -23.91 -11.65
N ASP A 362 -0.36 -25.02 -12.05
CA ASP A 362 -1.00 -26.33 -12.16
C ASP A 362 -1.56 -26.78 -10.81
N ASP A 363 -0.73 -26.70 -9.77
CA ASP A 363 -1.10 -26.99 -8.38
C ASP A 363 -2.25 -26.10 -7.91
N LEU A 364 -2.18 -24.80 -8.17
CA LEU A 364 -3.22 -23.83 -7.82
C LEU A 364 -4.56 -24.22 -8.46
N TYR A 365 -4.58 -24.53 -9.75
CA TYR A 365 -5.79 -24.96 -10.44
C TYR A 365 -6.34 -26.25 -9.81
N ASN A 366 -5.49 -27.25 -9.57
CA ASN A 366 -5.92 -28.50 -8.97
C ASN A 366 -6.46 -28.28 -7.54
N THR A 367 -5.82 -27.43 -6.74
CA THR A 367 -6.25 -27.04 -5.40
C THR A 367 -7.63 -26.39 -5.43
N LEU A 368 -7.85 -25.42 -6.32
CA LEU A 368 -9.12 -24.72 -6.47
C LEU A 368 -10.23 -25.69 -6.88
N HIS A 369 -10.07 -26.37 -8.02
CA HIS A 369 -11.13 -27.18 -8.62
C HIS A 369 -11.36 -28.53 -7.93
N ASN A 370 -10.30 -29.18 -7.44
CA ASN A 370 -10.39 -30.54 -6.90
C ASN A 370 -10.51 -30.60 -5.39
N LYS A 371 -10.22 -29.51 -4.66
CA LYS A 371 -10.31 -29.45 -3.19
C LYS A 371 -11.29 -28.37 -2.71
N LEU A 372 -10.98 -27.09 -2.92
CA LEU A 372 -11.75 -25.99 -2.31
C LEU A 372 -13.17 -25.88 -2.87
N LEU A 373 -13.34 -25.92 -4.20
CA LEU A 373 -14.66 -25.79 -4.83
C LEU A 373 -15.58 -27.02 -4.64
N LYS A 374 -15.05 -28.11 -4.05
CA LYS A 374 -15.84 -29.28 -3.65
C LYS A 374 -16.44 -29.17 -2.25
N LEU A 375 -16.06 -28.15 -1.48
CA LEU A 375 -16.70 -27.85 -0.21
C LEU A 375 -18.19 -27.47 -0.44
N PRO A 376 -19.04 -27.60 0.59
CA PRO A 376 -20.45 -27.19 0.51
C PRO A 376 -20.63 -25.76 -0.02
N HIS A 377 -21.68 -25.53 -0.80
CA HIS A 377 -21.88 -24.24 -1.49
C HIS A 377 -21.98 -23.04 -0.54
N ASN A 378 -22.54 -23.26 0.65
CA ASN A 378 -22.72 -22.24 1.67
C ASN A 378 -21.52 -22.11 2.62
N THR A 379 -20.41 -22.82 2.40
CA THR A 379 -19.20 -22.64 3.19
C THR A 379 -18.66 -21.22 2.95
N MET A 380 -18.47 -20.45 4.03
CA MET A 380 -17.88 -19.12 3.97
C MET A 380 -16.37 -19.21 3.77
N VAL A 381 -15.84 -18.37 2.90
CA VAL A 381 -14.43 -18.30 2.51
C VAL A 381 -13.79 -17.07 3.13
N PHE A 382 -12.75 -17.29 3.93
CA PHE A 382 -11.98 -16.27 4.63
C PHE A 382 -10.53 -16.24 4.10
N PRO A 383 -10.20 -15.28 3.22
CA PRO A 383 -8.83 -15.11 2.74
C PRO A 383 -7.94 -14.39 3.75
N THR A 384 -6.61 -14.47 3.55
CA THR A 384 -5.62 -13.72 4.32
C THR A 384 -5.26 -12.35 3.71
N HIS A 385 -5.79 -12.05 2.52
CA HIS A 385 -5.61 -10.77 1.83
C HIS A 385 -6.87 -10.30 1.08
N HIS A 386 -6.97 -8.98 0.87
CA HIS A 386 -7.91 -8.37 -0.06
C HIS A 386 -7.26 -7.20 -0.83
N SER A 387 -7.77 -6.90 -2.03
CA SER A 387 -7.32 -5.72 -2.79
C SER A 387 -8.08 -4.46 -2.35
N GLN A 388 -7.60 -3.29 -2.79
CA GLN A 388 -8.24 -2.01 -2.49
C GLN A 388 -9.62 -1.85 -3.15
N ASP A 389 -9.87 -2.56 -4.26
CA ASP A 389 -11.11 -2.44 -5.03
C ASP A 389 -12.26 -3.29 -4.44
N VAL A 390 -11.91 -4.31 -3.63
CA VAL A 390 -12.91 -5.14 -2.96
C VAL A 390 -13.56 -4.33 -1.85
N LYS A 391 -14.88 -4.27 -1.86
CA LYS A 391 -15.65 -3.67 -0.78
C LYS A 391 -15.96 -4.71 0.31
N PRO A 392 -15.86 -4.34 1.59
CA PRO A 392 -16.28 -5.24 2.66
C PRO A 392 -17.80 -5.47 2.65
N ILE A 393 -18.22 -6.66 3.06
CA ILE A 393 -19.60 -7.04 3.35
C ILE A 393 -19.75 -6.98 4.88
N ASP A 394 -20.65 -6.12 5.37
CA ASP A 394 -20.85 -5.89 6.82
C ASP A 394 -19.52 -5.62 7.55
N GLU A 395 -18.71 -4.72 6.98
CA GLU A 395 -17.37 -4.35 7.46
C GLU A 395 -16.30 -5.46 7.39
N ALA A 396 -16.60 -6.64 6.85
CA ALA A 396 -15.67 -7.76 6.74
C ALA A 396 -15.41 -8.22 5.29
N PHE A 397 -14.27 -8.87 5.06
CA PHE A 397 -13.90 -9.42 3.76
C PHE A 397 -14.04 -10.93 3.78
N TYR A 398 -15.12 -11.44 3.19
CA TYR A 398 -15.35 -12.87 3.02
C TYR A 398 -16.21 -13.11 1.79
N SER A 399 -16.28 -14.36 1.35
CA SER A 399 -17.16 -14.82 0.28
C SER A 399 -17.79 -16.15 0.67
N THR A 400 -18.41 -16.84 -0.28
CA THR A 400 -18.90 -18.22 -0.13
C THR A 400 -18.39 -19.06 -1.29
N ILE A 401 -18.32 -20.38 -1.12
CA ILE A 401 -17.94 -21.27 -2.22
C ILE A 401 -18.86 -21.09 -3.43
N GLU A 402 -20.16 -20.86 -3.24
CA GLU A 402 -21.08 -20.55 -4.32
C GLU A 402 -20.70 -19.27 -5.09
N GLN A 403 -20.34 -18.20 -4.38
CA GLN A 403 -19.89 -16.96 -5.01
C GLN A 403 -18.53 -17.15 -5.70
N SER A 404 -17.58 -17.84 -5.05
CA SER A 404 -16.27 -18.12 -5.62
C SER A 404 -16.36 -18.87 -6.95
N LYS A 405 -17.29 -19.83 -7.10
CA LYS A 405 -17.52 -20.55 -8.37
C LYS A 405 -17.90 -19.65 -9.54
N LYS A 406 -18.38 -18.43 -9.27
CA LYS A 406 -18.76 -17.45 -10.30
C LYS A 406 -17.60 -16.53 -10.70
N LEU A 407 -16.42 -16.69 -10.09
CA LEU A 407 -15.24 -15.91 -10.47
C LEU A 407 -14.79 -16.30 -11.89
N PRO A 408 -14.48 -15.32 -12.78
CA PRO A 408 -14.04 -15.62 -14.14
C PRO A 408 -12.81 -16.55 -14.21
N TRP A 409 -11.92 -16.47 -13.22
CA TRP A 409 -10.77 -17.36 -13.08
C TRP A 409 -11.12 -18.83 -12.91
N LEU A 410 -12.30 -19.14 -12.36
CA LEU A 410 -12.72 -20.51 -12.01
C LEU A 410 -13.68 -21.11 -13.04
N ASP A 411 -14.03 -20.36 -14.10
CA ASP A 411 -14.91 -20.82 -15.19
C ASP A 411 -14.13 -21.11 -16.49
N ILE A 412 -12.80 -21.05 -16.46
CA ILE A 412 -11.94 -21.28 -17.62
C ILE A 412 -11.25 -22.66 -17.57
N PRO A 413 -11.00 -23.30 -18.72
CA PRO A 413 -10.27 -24.57 -18.77
C PRO A 413 -8.83 -24.43 -18.25
N LYS A 414 -8.31 -25.49 -17.63
CA LYS A 414 -6.95 -25.56 -17.04
C LYS A 414 -5.83 -24.98 -17.90
N GLN A 415 -5.80 -25.32 -19.19
CA GLN A 415 -4.76 -24.82 -20.11
C GLN A 415 -4.83 -23.31 -20.30
N GLU A 416 -6.05 -22.76 -20.37
CA GLU A 416 -6.25 -21.31 -20.47
C GLU A 416 -5.92 -20.60 -19.16
N PHE A 417 -6.30 -21.21 -18.03
CA PHE A 417 -5.94 -20.74 -16.69
C PHE A 417 -4.42 -20.60 -16.53
N ILE A 418 -3.68 -21.67 -16.84
CA ILE A 418 -2.22 -21.68 -16.73
C ILE A 418 -1.62 -20.57 -17.59
N LYS A 419 -2.03 -20.50 -18.87
CA LYS A 419 -1.56 -19.47 -19.79
C LYS A 419 -1.83 -18.05 -19.29
N LYS A 420 -3.03 -17.78 -18.76
CA LYS A 420 -3.40 -16.46 -18.23
C LYS A 420 -2.59 -16.11 -16.99
N VAL A 421 -2.54 -16.99 -16.00
CA VAL A 421 -1.82 -16.71 -14.73
C VAL A 421 -0.32 -16.56 -14.95
N VAL A 422 0.30 -17.44 -15.73
CA VAL A 422 1.74 -17.37 -16.05
C VAL A 422 2.10 -16.09 -16.81
N SER A 423 1.17 -15.58 -17.64
CA SER A 423 1.41 -14.32 -18.33
C SER A 423 1.51 -13.12 -17.39
N ILE A 424 0.94 -13.20 -16.17
CA ILE A 424 0.87 -12.06 -15.25
C ILE A 424 2.23 -11.83 -14.56
N THR A 425 2.92 -10.78 -14.98
CA THR A 425 4.13 -10.28 -14.33
C THR A 425 3.80 -9.19 -13.30
N LEU A 426 3.42 -9.60 -12.08
CA LEU A 426 3.37 -8.66 -10.97
C LEU A 426 4.74 -8.50 -10.30
N PRO A 427 5.20 -7.26 -10.05
CA PRO A 427 6.37 -7.05 -9.22
C PRO A 427 6.12 -7.66 -7.83
N ARG A 428 7.17 -8.27 -7.26
CA ARG A 428 7.13 -8.68 -5.84
C ARG A 428 7.30 -7.43 -4.97
N PRO A 429 6.80 -7.44 -3.72
CA PRO A 429 7.14 -6.40 -2.75
C PRO A 429 8.66 -6.26 -2.66
N MET A 430 9.19 -5.03 -2.56
CA MET A 430 10.64 -4.79 -2.62
C MET A 430 11.43 -5.57 -1.56
N ASN A 431 10.82 -5.82 -0.40
CA ASN A 431 11.44 -6.44 0.76
C ASN A 431 11.15 -7.94 0.93
N TYR A 432 10.51 -8.58 -0.06
CA TYR A 432 9.97 -9.94 0.08
C TYR A 432 11.02 -10.98 0.53
N GLN A 433 12.25 -10.92 0.00
CA GLN A 433 13.32 -11.86 0.39
C GLN A 433 13.68 -11.75 1.86
N LYS A 434 13.78 -10.52 2.36
CA LYS A 434 14.09 -10.24 3.77
C LYS A 434 12.94 -10.70 4.66
N ILE A 435 11.70 -10.46 4.25
CA ILE A 435 10.49 -10.91 4.96
C ILE A 435 10.46 -12.44 5.05
N ILE A 436 10.63 -13.15 3.93
CA ILE A 436 10.68 -14.61 3.90
C ILE A 436 11.78 -15.15 4.83
N ALA A 437 13.00 -14.59 4.78
CA ALA A 437 14.09 -15.01 5.65
C ALA A 437 13.77 -14.82 7.15
N VAL A 438 13.08 -13.73 7.50
CA VAL A 438 12.61 -13.49 8.87
C VAL A 438 11.52 -14.49 9.26
N ASN A 439 10.53 -14.71 8.39
CA ASN A 439 9.42 -15.64 8.62
C ASN A 439 9.85 -17.11 8.65
N LYS A 440 11.01 -17.46 8.08
CA LYS A 440 11.64 -18.77 8.25
C LYS A 440 12.42 -18.91 9.55
N GLY A 441 12.78 -17.80 10.19
CA GLY A 441 13.68 -17.76 11.33
C GLY A 441 15.16 -17.77 10.97
N GLU A 442 15.51 -17.59 9.69
CA GLU A 442 16.89 -17.51 9.19
C GLU A 442 17.53 -16.15 9.50
N LEU A 443 16.70 -15.10 9.63
CA LEU A 443 17.14 -13.75 9.92
C LEU A 443 16.45 -13.19 11.17
N GLY A 444 17.22 -12.68 12.12
CA GLY A 444 16.69 -11.92 13.25
C GLY A 444 16.33 -10.49 12.82
N LEU A 445 15.21 -9.97 13.33
CA LEU A 445 14.73 -8.62 13.06
C LEU A 445 14.32 -7.95 14.38
N LYS A 446 14.67 -6.67 14.59
CA LYS A 446 14.12 -5.91 15.73
C LYS A 446 12.69 -5.50 15.39
N LYS A 447 11.78 -5.62 16.37
CA LYS A 447 10.36 -5.26 16.19
C LYS A 447 10.16 -3.82 15.68
N SER A 448 11.04 -2.90 16.07
CA SER A 448 11.01 -1.50 15.62
C SER A 448 11.27 -1.32 14.12
N GLU A 449 11.85 -2.31 13.43
CA GLU A 449 12.14 -2.28 12.00
C GLU A 449 11.01 -2.85 11.14
N ILE A 450 10.02 -3.52 11.74
CA ILE A 450 8.90 -4.15 11.03
C ILE A 450 8.08 -3.11 10.26
N PRO A 451 7.70 -1.94 10.83
CA PRO A 451 6.92 -0.96 10.10
C PRO A 451 7.59 -0.53 8.80
N ASP A 452 8.91 -0.36 8.80
CA ASP A 452 9.71 0.04 7.64
C ASP A 452 9.80 -1.06 6.58
N LEU A 453 9.95 -2.31 7.04
CA LEU A 453 10.02 -3.47 6.17
C LEU A 453 8.71 -3.69 5.41
N GLU A 454 7.60 -3.29 6.03
CA GLU A 454 6.24 -3.51 5.53
C GLU A 454 5.64 -2.31 4.79
N ILE A 455 6.39 -1.20 4.61
CA ILE A 455 5.91 -0.05 3.84
C ILE A 455 5.72 -0.44 2.37
N GLY A 456 4.55 -0.10 1.83
CA GLY A 456 4.22 -0.29 0.42
C GLY A 456 2.91 -1.05 0.19
N PRO A 457 2.48 -1.18 -1.07
CA PRO A 457 1.22 -1.83 -1.40
C PRO A 457 1.35 -3.36 -1.35
N ASN A 458 0.25 -4.04 -1.03
CA ASN A 458 0.12 -5.47 -1.29
C ASN A 458 -0.13 -5.74 -2.78
N ARG A 459 0.49 -6.80 -3.30
CA ARG A 459 0.49 -7.15 -4.73
C ARG A 459 -0.19 -8.50 -4.95
N ILE A 460 -1.52 -8.49 -4.93
CA ILE A 460 -2.39 -9.66 -5.19
C ILE A 460 -2.66 -9.78 -6.71
N LEU A 461 -2.95 -10.97 -7.24
CA LEU A 461 -3.54 -11.07 -8.59
C LEU A 461 -4.85 -10.29 -8.59
N GLY A 462 -4.85 -9.20 -9.35
CA GLY A 462 -5.94 -8.26 -9.31
C GLY A 462 -7.22 -8.78 -9.95
N SER A 463 -8.27 -7.97 -9.83
CA SER A 463 -9.59 -8.25 -10.43
C SER A 463 -9.53 -8.24 -11.96
N GLU A 464 -10.65 -8.49 -12.64
CA GLU A 464 -10.75 -8.30 -14.10
C GLU A 464 -10.24 -6.91 -14.56
N LYS A 465 -10.40 -5.88 -13.72
CA LYS A 465 -9.89 -4.52 -13.98
C LYS A 465 -8.37 -4.42 -13.98
N ASP A 466 -7.69 -5.23 -13.17
CA ASP A 466 -6.23 -5.25 -13.13
C ASP A 466 -5.64 -6.07 -14.29
N MET A 467 -6.37 -7.08 -14.80
CA MET A 467 -6.04 -7.70 -16.08
C MET A 467 -6.08 -6.68 -17.24
N ILE A 468 -7.09 -5.80 -17.27
CA ILE A 468 -7.19 -4.75 -18.31
C ILE A 468 -5.99 -3.79 -18.23
N LYS A 469 -5.62 -3.32 -17.04
CA LYS A 469 -4.41 -2.49 -16.83
C LYS A 469 -3.13 -3.20 -17.26
N PHE A 470 -3.02 -4.50 -16.99
CA PHE A 470 -1.87 -5.34 -17.35
C PHE A 470 -1.71 -5.51 -18.86
N TYR A 471 -2.78 -5.86 -19.58
CA TYR A 471 -2.70 -5.98 -21.04
C TYR A 471 -2.35 -4.66 -21.71
N HIS A 472 -2.85 -3.55 -21.16
CA HIS A 472 -2.51 -2.21 -21.62
C HIS A 472 -1.01 -1.90 -21.45
N ALA A 473 -0.40 -2.25 -20.30
CA ALA A 473 1.02 -2.05 -20.06
C ALA A 473 1.91 -2.90 -20.99
N ASN A 474 1.61 -4.19 -21.14
CA ASN A 474 2.35 -5.09 -22.03
C ASN A 474 2.19 -4.73 -23.51
N PHE A 475 1.07 -4.14 -23.91
CA PHE A 475 0.90 -3.65 -25.28
C PHE A 475 1.79 -2.43 -25.55
N LEU A 476 1.87 -1.48 -24.61
CA LEU A 476 2.78 -0.34 -24.73
C LEU A 476 4.25 -0.77 -24.77
N GLU A 477 4.62 -1.79 -23.99
CA GLU A 477 5.96 -2.36 -24.02
C GLU A 477 6.26 -3.05 -25.36
N ALA A 478 5.32 -3.83 -25.90
CA ALA A 478 5.45 -4.43 -27.22
C ALA A 478 5.56 -3.39 -28.36
N LEU A 479 4.89 -2.23 -28.25
CA LEU A 479 5.06 -1.13 -29.19
C LEU A 479 6.48 -0.54 -29.11
N LYS A 480 7.03 -0.36 -27.90
CA LYS A 480 8.40 0.12 -27.69
C LYS A 480 9.44 -0.85 -28.25
N GLU A 481 9.31 -2.15 -27.96
CA GLU A 481 10.23 -3.18 -28.46
C GLU A 481 10.30 -3.21 -30.00
N ARG A 482 9.20 -2.86 -30.67
CA ARG A 482 9.10 -2.84 -32.13
C ARG A 482 9.35 -1.46 -32.75
N ASN A 483 9.81 -0.47 -31.98
CA ASN A 483 10.01 0.92 -32.42
C ASN A 483 8.79 1.52 -33.14
N VAL A 484 7.59 1.20 -32.67
CA VAL A 484 6.36 1.80 -33.20
C VAL A 484 6.11 3.13 -32.47
N ASP A 485 6.11 4.24 -33.21
CA ASP A 485 5.79 5.55 -32.66
C ASP A 485 4.31 5.62 -32.19
N TYR A 486 4.11 5.99 -30.93
CA TYR A 486 2.77 6.12 -30.35
C TYR A 486 2.66 7.38 -29.49
N LYS A 487 1.44 7.90 -29.32
CA LYS A 487 1.15 9.02 -28.42
C LYS A 487 0.06 8.65 -27.44
N ILE A 488 0.40 8.70 -26.14
CA ILE A 488 -0.57 8.52 -25.04
C ILE A 488 -1.26 9.87 -24.79
N LEU A 489 -2.58 9.90 -24.83
CA LEU A 489 -3.37 11.05 -24.44
C LEU A 489 -3.94 10.80 -23.03
N SER A 490 -3.28 11.32 -22.00
CA SER A 490 -3.74 11.27 -20.59
C SER A 490 -3.26 12.51 -19.81
N PRO A 491 -4.02 13.04 -18.83
CA PRO A 491 -5.31 12.56 -18.34
C PRO A 491 -6.49 13.35 -18.92
N VAL A 492 -7.59 12.64 -19.22
CA VAL A 492 -8.90 13.26 -19.41
C VAL A 492 -9.54 13.40 -18.02
N SER A 493 -9.76 14.64 -17.58
CA SER A 493 -10.24 14.97 -16.22
C SER A 493 -11.62 14.38 -15.89
N LYS A 494 -11.93 14.26 -14.59
CA LYS A 494 -13.23 13.84 -13.98
C LYS A 494 -14.51 14.58 -14.47
N LYS A 495 -14.42 15.48 -15.46
CA LYS A 495 -15.53 16.26 -16.01
C LYS A 495 -15.84 15.98 -17.48
N SER A 496 -15.16 15.04 -18.12
CA SER A 496 -15.36 14.79 -19.55
C SER A 496 -16.54 13.84 -19.77
N GLN A 497 -17.74 14.39 -19.81
CA GLN A 497 -18.88 13.70 -20.43
C GLN A 497 -18.64 13.62 -21.95
N TYR A 498 -18.11 12.49 -22.41
CA TYR A 498 -18.37 12.04 -23.78
C TYR A 498 -19.24 10.80 -23.70
N ILE A 499 -20.53 11.02 -23.94
CA ILE A 499 -21.56 9.96 -23.99
C ILE A 499 -21.27 9.11 -25.24
N PHE A 500 -20.66 7.95 -25.06
CA PHE A 500 -20.41 6.91 -26.07
C PHE A 500 -21.69 6.21 -26.54
N LYS A 501 -22.69 6.98 -26.96
CA LYS A 501 -23.89 6.45 -27.64
C LYS A 501 -24.08 6.98 -29.05
N ASN A 502 -23.41 8.09 -29.40
CA ASN A 502 -23.40 8.67 -30.73
C ASN A 502 -21.99 9.22 -31.04
N MET A 503 -21.07 8.35 -31.48
CA MET A 503 -19.74 8.77 -31.91
C MET A 503 -19.82 9.67 -33.15
N ASP A 504 -19.47 10.94 -32.98
CA ASP A 504 -19.33 11.90 -34.08
C ASP A 504 -18.04 11.63 -34.87
N LYS A 505 -18.21 10.97 -36.03
CA LYS A 505 -17.14 10.58 -36.95
C LYS A 505 -16.30 11.78 -37.45
N THR A 506 -16.85 13.00 -37.35
CA THR A 506 -16.21 14.23 -37.83
C THR A 506 -15.08 14.67 -36.90
N LYS A 507 -15.31 14.61 -35.58
CA LYS A 507 -14.29 14.91 -34.57
C LYS A 507 -13.14 13.91 -34.56
N ILE A 508 -13.42 12.64 -34.82
CA ILE A 508 -12.38 11.60 -34.93
C ILE A 508 -11.50 11.87 -36.16
N LYS A 509 -12.10 12.20 -37.31
CA LYS A 509 -11.34 12.60 -38.51
C LYS A 509 -10.47 13.83 -38.27
N GLU A 510 -10.98 14.81 -37.53
CA GLU A 510 -10.24 16.02 -37.18
C GLU A 510 -9.05 15.69 -36.25
N LEU A 511 -9.26 14.88 -35.21
CA LEU A 511 -8.19 14.40 -34.34
C LEU A 511 -7.12 13.64 -35.14
N CYS A 512 -7.52 12.70 -35.99
CA CYS A 512 -6.61 11.92 -36.84
C CYS A 512 -5.89 12.77 -37.90
N SER A 513 -6.46 13.90 -38.31
CA SER A 513 -5.82 14.82 -39.26
C SER A 513 -4.66 15.62 -38.66
N THR A 514 -4.62 15.74 -37.32
CA THR A 514 -3.51 16.40 -36.60
C THR A 514 -2.27 15.51 -36.45
N VAL A 515 -2.34 14.29 -36.96
CA VAL A 515 -1.34 13.25 -36.76
C VAL A 515 -0.56 13.04 -38.05
N LYS A 516 0.74 13.34 -38.01
CA LYS A 516 1.67 12.98 -39.08
C LYS A 516 2.18 11.55 -38.93
N ASP A 517 2.54 10.99 -40.08
CA ASP A 517 3.07 9.65 -40.40
C ASP A 517 3.25 8.63 -39.24
N ASN A 518 2.65 7.45 -39.43
CA ASN A 518 2.83 6.23 -38.63
C ASN A 518 2.48 6.26 -37.12
N LEU A 519 1.70 7.22 -36.63
CA LEU A 519 1.31 7.25 -35.23
C LEU A 519 0.02 6.47 -34.90
N CYS A 520 0.09 5.60 -33.88
CA CYS A 520 -1.06 5.01 -33.20
C CYS A 520 -1.56 5.91 -32.05
N PHE A 521 -2.89 5.99 -31.84
CA PHE A 521 -3.50 6.66 -30.67
C PHE A 521 -4.19 5.67 -29.77
N LEU A 522 -4.14 5.98 -28.48
CA LEU A 522 -4.69 5.18 -27.41
C LEU A 522 -5.54 6.12 -26.55
N ILE A 523 -6.86 5.95 -26.61
CA ILE A 523 -7.81 6.67 -25.76
C ILE A 523 -8.17 5.74 -24.61
N LYS A 524 -7.87 6.20 -23.39
CA LYS A 524 -8.22 5.53 -22.14
C LYS A 524 -9.51 6.16 -21.60
N ASP A 525 -10.57 5.37 -21.44
CA ASP A 525 -11.72 5.72 -20.63
C ASP A 525 -12.05 4.54 -19.72
N ASP A 526 -11.87 4.73 -18.42
CA ASP A 526 -11.96 3.81 -17.26
C ASP A 526 -11.86 2.28 -17.48
N ASP A 527 -12.71 1.65 -18.28
CA ASP A 527 -12.78 0.19 -18.52
C ASP A 527 -12.62 -0.25 -20.01
N GLU A 528 -12.41 0.66 -20.98
CA GLU A 528 -12.26 0.34 -22.41
C GLU A 528 -11.05 1.04 -23.08
N VAL A 529 -10.45 0.34 -24.07
CA VAL A 529 -9.35 0.85 -24.90
C VAL A 529 -9.78 0.87 -26.37
N LEU A 530 -9.65 2.04 -27.01
CA LEU A 530 -9.89 2.22 -28.45
C LEU A 530 -8.55 2.35 -29.20
N PHE A 531 -8.35 1.46 -30.17
CA PHE A 531 -7.18 1.43 -31.05
C PHE A 531 -7.51 1.99 -32.43
N PHE A 532 -6.64 2.84 -32.97
CA PHE A 532 -6.70 3.27 -34.37
C PHE A 532 -5.36 3.02 -35.05
N ILE A 533 -5.36 2.23 -36.13
CA ILE A 533 -4.20 1.99 -36.98
C ILE A 533 -4.44 2.65 -38.34
N LYS A 534 -3.49 3.47 -38.79
CA LYS A 534 -3.43 3.97 -40.15
C LYS A 534 -2.41 3.14 -40.91
N ASN A 535 -2.86 2.31 -41.86
CA ASN A 535 -1.94 1.59 -42.74
C ASN A 535 -1.40 2.58 -43.80
N SER A 536 -0.08 2.64 -43.98
CA SER A 536 0.58 3.54 -44.94
C SER A 536 1.04 2.82 -46.22
N THR A 537 0.83 1.51 -46.36
CA THR A 537 1.21 0.77 -47.56
C THR A 537 0.00 0.50 -48.47
N GLY A 538 -0.05 1.20 -49.61
CA GLY A 538 -1.04 1.01 -50.68
C GLY A 538 -1.89 2.26 -51.00
N SER A 539 -2.36 2.36 -52.25
CA SER A 539 -3.10 3.50 -52.81
C SER A 539 -4.49 3.76 -52.20
N ASN A 540 -4.94 2.94 -51.23
CA ASN A 540 -6.17 3.15 -50.47
C ASN A 540 -5.87 3.37 -48.98
N ARG A 541 -6.04 4.62 -48.53
CA ARG A 541 -5.93 5.01 -47.11
C ARG A 541 -7.18 4.58 -46.34
N GLU A 542 -7.24 3.32 -45.90
CA GLU A 542 -8.25 2.89 -44.93
C GLU A 542 -7.81 3.23 -43.50
N MET A 543 -8.71 3.88 -42.74
CA MET A 543 -8.59 3.99 -41.28
C MET A 543 -9.51 2.94 -40.66
N ARG A 544 -8.96 2.04 -39.83
CA ARG A 544 -9.74 1.05 -39.08
C ARG A 544 -9.63 1.34 -37.57
N ALA A 545 -10.78 1.40 -36.92
CA ALA A 545 -10.91 1.52 -35.48
C ALA A 545 -11.21 0.13 -34.90
N ILE A 546 -10.45 -0.30 -33.90
CA ILE A 546 -10.73 -1.54 -33.17
C ILE A 546 -11.09 -1.13 -31.74
N CYS A 547 -12.35 -1.37 -31.38
CA CYS A 547 -12.82 -1.29 -29.99
C CYS A 547 -12.48 -2.62 -29.32
N THR A 548 -11.82 -2.58 -28.15
CA THR A 548 -11.46 -3.80 -27.43
C THR A 548 -11.94 -3.75 -25.98
N ASN A 549 -12.62 -4.82 -25.57
CA ASN A 549 -12.87 -5.17 -24.18
C ASN A 549 -11.89 -6.30 -23.73
N SER A 550 -11.99 -6.75 -22.47
CA SER A 550 -11.11 -7.77 -21.88
C SER A 550 -10.97 -9.05 -22.71
N GLU A 551 -12.05 -9.51 -23.36
CA GLU A 551 -12.06 -10.69 -24.22
C GLU A 551 -11.38 -10.46 -25.59
N THR A 552 -11.51 -9.27 -26.18
CA THR A 552 -10.99 -9.00 -27.53
C THR A 552 -9.49 -8.74 -27.56
N ILE A 553 -8.88 -8.29 -26.47
CA ILE A 553 -7.45 -7.96 -26.40
C ILE A 553 -6.55 -9.18 -26.65
N ILE A 554 -6.92 -10.35 -26.13
CA ILE A 554 -6.15 -11.60 -26.29
C ILE A 554 -6.18 -12.06 -27.75
N TYR A 555 -7.36 -11.97 -28.39
CA TYR A 555 -7.55 -12.38 -29.80
C TYR A 555 -6.95 -11.35 -30.78
N SER A 556 -7.01 -10.06 -30.44
CA SER A 556 -6.51 -8.98 -31.29
C SER A 556 -4.99 -8.95 -31.34
N LYS A 557 -4.28 -9.33 -30.27
CA LYS A 557 -2.80 -9.38 -30.28
C LYS A 557 -2.28 -10.34 -31.35
N SER A 558 -2.85 -11.53 -31.52
CA SER A 558 -2.40 -12.45 -32.56
C SER A 558 -2.76 -11.97 -33.97
N LEU A 559 -3.97 -11.43 -34.16
CA LEU A 559 -4.43 -10.94 -35.48
C LEU A 559 -3.73 -9.65 -35.93
N LEU A 560 -3.52 -8.69 -35.04
CA LEU A 560 -2.87 -7.40 -35.34
C LEU A 560 -1.40 -7.62 -35.76
N PHE A 561 -0.66 -8.43 -35.02
CA PHE A 561 0.77 -8.60 -35.28
C PHE A 561 1.07 -9.61 -36.40
N ASN A 562 0.24 -10.66 -36.59
CA ASN A 562 0.46 -11.63 -37.66
C ASN A 562 0.02 -11.14 -39.05
N ASN A 563 -1.01 -10.29 -39.15
CA ASN A 563 -1.53 -9.85 -40.46
C ASN A 563 -1.01 -8.48 -40.92
N TYR A 564 -0.55 -7.60 -40.01
CA TYR A 564 -0.20 -6.22 -40.36
C TYR A 564 1.26 -5.83 -40.06
N TRP A 565 1.99 -6.63 -39.29
CA TRP A 565 3.36 -6.31 -38.84
C TRP A 565 4.36 -7.48 -38.97
N SER A 566 4.02 -8.55 -39.68
CA SER A 566 5.00 -9.56 -40.08
C SER A 566 5.90 -8.98 -41.19
N ASN A 567 7.20 -8.90 -40.91
CA ASN A 567 8.24 -8.58 -41.90
C ASN A 567 8.49 -9.78 -42.84
N GLU A 568 7.44 -10.36 -43.43
CA GLU A 568 7.62 -11.23 -44.59
C GLU A 568 7.43 -10.38 -45.84
N SER A 569 8.54 -10.23 -46.56
CA SER A 569 8.62 -9.64 -47.89
C SER A 569 7.58 -10.25 -48.82
N ILE A 570 6.51 -9.52 -49.10
CA ILE A 570 5.76 -9.69 -50.35
C ILE A 570 6.51 -8.90 -51.41
N GLY A 571 7.36 -9.63 -52.13
CA GLY A 571 8.06 -9.24 -53.35
C GLY A 571 9.05 -10.37 -53.67
N ASP A 572 9.11 -10.99 -54.84
CA ASP A 572 8.36 -10.88 -56.10
C ASP A 572 8.44 -12.28 -56.75
N SER A 573 7.36 -12.76 -57.35
CA SER A 573 7.49 -13.49 -58.62
C SER A 573 6.19 -13.39 -59.41
N ASN A 574 6.37 -13.09 -60.71
CA ASN A 574 5.37 -12.98 -61.78
C ASN A 574 4.27 -14.05 -61.74
#